data_AF-A0A6P4EEL2-F1
#
_entry.id   AF-A0A6P4EEL2-F1
#
_cell.length_a   1.000
_cell.length_b   1.000
_cell.length_c   1.000
_cell.angle_alpha   90.00
_cell.angle_beta   90.00
_cell.angle_gamma   90.00
#
_symmetry.space_group_name_H-M   'P 1'
#
loop_
_entity.id
_entity.type
_entity.pdbx_description
1 polymer ?
#
loop_
_entity_poly.entity_id
_entity_poly.type
_entity_poly.pdbx_seq_one_letter_code
_entity_poly.pdbx_strand_id
1 'polypeptide(L)'
;KAAARLQDLLQLREVHNDVVRVRKFQKDDDYRVMWKSIRGERRVVLDCPPGMLVELLNSSSEFGLTGQFNHIFLTNLETYTDHLEELSADNETFAVNITAARLLLNPDTPA
;
A
#
# COMPACT_ATOMS: atom_id res chain seq x y z
N LYS A 1 5.27 -4.67 17.81
CA LYS A 1 6.21 -4.37 16.68
C LYS A 1 5.56 -4.80 15.36
N ALA A 2 4.93 -3.90 14.61
CA ALA A 2 4.13 -4.21 13.42
C ALA A 2 4.89 -4.96 12.30
N ALA A 3 6.16 -4.63 12.08
CA ALA A 3 6.99 -5.31 11.07
C ALA A 3 7.16 -6.82 11.31
N ALA A 4 7.24 -7.25 12.57
CA ALA A 4 7.34 -8.68 12.88
C ALA A 4 6.02 -9.42 12.59
N ARG A 5 4.88 -8.75 12.78
CA ARG A 5 3.55 -9.31 12.50
C ARG A 5 3.32 -9.49 11.00
N LEU A 6 3.69 -8.50 10.19
CA LEU A 6 3.56 -8.60 8.73
C LEU A 6 4.51 -9.65 8.16
N GLN A 7 5.76 -9.69 8.64
CA GLN A 7 6.72 -10.74 8.27
C GLN A 7 6.23 -12.14 8.63
N ASP A 8 5.63 -12.31 9.81
CA ASP A 8 5.06 -13.58 10.26
C ASP A 8 3.82 -13.99 9.45
N LEU A 9 2.90 -13.07 9.20
CA LEU A 9 1.70 -13.30 8.38
C LEU A 9 2.06 -13.77 6.96
N LEU A 10 3.13 -13.23 6.40
CA LEU A 10 3.63 -13.59 5.08
C LEU A 10 4.59 -14.79 5.10
N GLN A 11 4.77 -15.46 6.25
CA GLN A 11 5.68 -16.60 6.45
C GLN A 11 7.13 -16.34 5.98
N LEU A 12 7.58 -15.09 6.07
CA LEU A 12 8.87 -14.65 5.51
C LEU A 12 10.08 -15.06 6.33
N ARG A 13 9.89 -15.78 7.44
CA ARG A 13 10.98 -16.26 8.30
C ARG A 13 11.80 -17.39 7.67
N GLU A 14 11.22 -18.18 6.76
CA GLU A 14 11.93 -19.27 6.07
C GLU A 14 12.36 -18.90 4.64
N VAL A 15 11.79 -17.84 4.08
CA VAL A 15 12.15 -17.32 2.76
C VAL A 15 13.37 -16.41 2.92
N HIS A 16 14.40 -16.62 2.10
CA HIS A 16 15.66 -15.87 2.20
C HIS A 16 15.39 -14.35 2.27
N ASN A 17 16.10 -13.64 3.15
CA ASN A 17 15.98 -12.18 3.37
C ASN A 17 16.10 -11.34 2.08
N ASP A 18 16.56 -11.94 0.98
CA ASP A 18 16.66 -11.33 -0.33
C ASP A 18 15.30 -11.15 -1.04
N VAL A 19 14.23 -11.82 -0.58
CA VAL A 19 12.94 -11.87 -1.30
C VAL A 19 11.98 -10.75 -0.88
N VAL A 20 12.03 -10.26 0.37
CA VAL A 20 11.12 -9.21 0.85
C VAL A 20 11.83 -8.14 1.68
N ARG A 21 11.74 -6.89 1.20
CA ARG A 21 12.35 -5.72 1.84
C ARG A 21 11.28 -4.92 2.57
N VAL A 22 11.38 -4.81 3.89
CA VAL A 22 10.46 -4.00 4.71
C VAL A 22 11.00 -2.57 4.85
N ARG A 23 10.13 -1.58 4.62
CA ARG A 23 10.38 -0.16 4.89
C ARG A 23 9.33 0.35 5.86
N LYS A 24 9.76 1.22 6.77
CA LYS A 24 8.89 1.88 7.74
C LYS A 24 8.93 3.37 7.45
N PHE A 25 7.80 4.01 7.71
CA PHE A 25 7.60 5.44 7.65
C PHE A 25 6.68 5.82 8.81
N GLN A 26 6.65 7.10 9.15
CA GLN A 26 5.74 7.71 10.10
C GLN A 26 4.87 8.72 9.38
N LYS A 27 3.72 9.05 9.99
CA LYS A 27 2.90 10.14 9.51
C LYS A 27 3.72 11.44 9.54
N ASP A 28 3.53 12.26 8.51
CA ASP A 28 4.23 13.53 8.29
C ASP A 28 5.73 13.40 7.96
N ASP A 29 6.22 12.17 7.69
CA ASP A 29 7.55 11.96 7.11
C ASP A 29 7.59 12.44 5.66
N ASP A 30 8.80 12.77 5.18
CA ASP A 30 9.04 12.92 3.75
C ASP A 30 9.04 11.54 3.05
N TYR A 31 7.86 11.09 2.62
CA TYR A 31 7.66 9.79 1.96
C TYR A 31 8.51 9.60 0.69
N ARG A 32 8.97 10.69 0.07
CA ARG A 32 9.81 10.65 -1.13
C ARG A 32 11.13 9.91 -0.87
N VAL A 33 11.68 10.00 0.34
CA VAL A 33 12.90 9.26 0.72
C VAL A 33 12.63 7.75 0.70
N MET A 34 11.49 7.32 1.22
CA MET A 34 11.07 5.93 1.20
C MET A 34 10.87 5.45 -0.24
N TRP A 35 10.11 6.19 -1.06
CA TRP A 35 9.82 5.82 -2.44
C TRP A 35 11.06 5.74 -3.31
N LYS A 36 11.98 6.70 -3.17
CA LYS A 36 13.29 6.67 -3.81
C LYS A 36 14.08 5.41 -3.46
N SER A 37 13.96 4.90 -2.23
CA SER A 37 14.68 3.69 -1.77
C SER A 37 14.16 2.38 -2.35
N ILE A 38 12.94 2.39 -2.90
CA ILE A 38 12.30 1.22 -3.54
C ILE A 38 12.01 1.45 -5.02
N ARG A 39 12.65 2.46 -5.63
CA ARG A 39 12.47 2.75 -7.05
C ARG A 39 12.83 1.53 -7.90
N GLY A 40 11.91 1.16 -8.80
CA GLY A 40 12.06 -0.02 -9.66
C GLY A 40 11.37 -1.27 -9.12
N GLU A 41 10.95 -1.28 -7.85
CA GLU A 41 10.09 -2.33 -7.31
C GLU A 41 8.70 -2.25 -7.96
N ARG A 42 8.21 -3.39 -8.47
CA ARG A 42 6.91 -3.45 -9.16
C ARG A 42 5.79 -4.04 -8.31
N ARG A 43 6.12 -4.63 -7.16
CA ARG A 43 5.17 -5.30 -6.27
C ARG A 43 5.38 -4.77 -4.87
N VAL A 44 4.44 -3.98 -4.39
CA VAL A 44 4.52 -3.33 -3.09
C VAL A 44 3.35 -3.80 -2.23
N VAL A 45 3.65 -4.24 -1.01
CA VAL A 45 2.65 -4.43 0.04
C VAL A 45 2.67 -3.18 0.90
N LEU A 46 1.54 -2.49 0.98
CA LEU A 46 1.40 -1.24 1.71
C LEU A 46 0.47 -1.41 2.91
N ASP A 47 1.02 -1.14 4.09
CA ASP A 47 0.31 -1.15 5.37
C ASP A 47 0.32 0.26 5.96
N CYS A 48 -0.84 0.92 5.88
CA CYS A 48 -1.05 2.26 6.43
C CYS A 48 -2.46 2.39 7.01
N PRO A 49 -2.68 3.29 7.99
CA PRO A 49 -4.01 3.62 8.46
C PRO A 49 -4.83 4.32 7.34
N PRO A 50 -6.17 4.33 7.46
CA PRO A 50 -7.03 5.10 6.56
C PRO A 50 -6.72 6.60 6.66
N GLY A 51 -6.99 7.35 5.60
CA GLY A 51 -6.81 8.80 5.50
C GLY A 51 -5.41 9.28 5.12
N MET A 52 -4.43 8.37 4.97
CA MET A 52 -3.08 8.70 4.50
C MET A 52 -2.76 8.14 3.11
N LEU A 53 -3.59 7.21 2.62
CA LEU A 53 -3.31 6.44 1.42
C LEU A 53 -3.15 7.33 0.18
N VAL A 54 -4.03 8.32 0.01
CA VAL A 54 -4.03 9.23 -1.14
C VAL A 54 -2.73 10.05 -1.19
N GLU A 55 -2.39 10.71 -0.08
CA GLU A 55 -1.15 11.48 0.05
C GLU A 55 0.09 10.63 -0.24
N LEU A 56 0.12 9.42 0.33
CA LEU A 56 1.24 8.51 0.20
C LEU A 56 1.41 8.03 -1.25
N LEU A 57 0.33 7.67 -1.94
CA LEU A 57 0.39 7.24 -3.34
C LEU A 57 0.68 8.41 -4.30
N ASN A 58 0.16 9.61 -4.04
CA ASN A 58 0.49 10.79 -4.84
C ASN A 58 1.99 11.13 -4.78
N SER A 59 2.58 11.09 -3.58
CA SER A 59 4.04 11.30 -3.43
C SER A 59 4.91 10.23 -4.11
N SER A 60 4.32 9.10 -4.52
CA SER A 60 5.01 8.00 -5.21
C SER A 60 5.10 8.19 -6.72
N SER A 61 4.29 9.10 -7.30
CA SER A 61 4.15 9.27 -8.76
C SER A 61 5.48 9.68 -9.42
N GLU A 62 6.21 10.60 -8.80
CA GLU A 62 7.54 11.07 -9.26
C GLU A 62 8.59 9.95 -9.34
N PHE A 63 8.37 8.84 -8.62
CA PHE A 63 9.28 7.68 -8.57
C PHE A 63 8.86 6.56 -9.52
N GLY A 64 7.80 6.77 -10.30
CA GLY A 64 7.30 5.82 -11.30
C GLY A 64 6.55 4.63 -10.68
N LEU A 65 6.04 4.76 -9.45
CA LEU A 65 5.29 3.70 -8.77
C LEU A 65 3.80 3.66 -9.16
N THR A 66 3.27 4.74 -9.75
CA THR A 66 1.87 4.84 -10.19
C THR A 66 1.60 4.31 -11.61
N GLY A 67 2.60 3.73 -12.28
CA GLY A 67 2.47 3.26 -13.66
C GLY A 67 1.76 1.90 -13.82
N GLN A 68 1.30 1.61 -15.05
CA GLN A 68 0.46 0.45 -15.40
C GLN A 68 1.05 -0.94 -15.12
N PHE A 69 2.38 -1.04 -14.97
CA PHE A 69 3.07 -2.31 -14.74
C PHE A 69 3.39 -2.56 -13.27
N ASN A 70 2.94 -1.67 -12.38
CA ASN A 70 3.13 -1.80 -10.95
C ASN A 70 1.86 -2.37 -10.30
N HIS A 71 2.08 -3.01 -9.16
CA HIS A 71 1.06 -3.67 -8.36
C HIS A 71 1.23 -3.28 -6.90
N ILE A 72 0.15 -2.79 -6.30
CA ILE A 72 0.09 -2.43 -4.90
C ILE A 72 -0.97 -3.28 -4.21
N PHE A 73 -0.59 -3.97 -3.15
CA PHE A 73 -1.50 -4.70 -2.28
C PHE A 73 -1.71 -3.93 -0.98
N LEU A 74 -2.95 -3.56 -0.69
CA LEU A 74 -3.35 -2.82 0.51
C LEU A 74 -3.80 -3.81 1.58
N THR A 75 -3.13 -3.78 2.74
CA THR A 75 -3.44 -4.68 3.86
C THR A 75 -4.61 -4.18 4.72
N ASN A 76 -4.94 -2.89 4.62
CA ASN A 76 -6.00 -2.29 5.40
C ASN A 76 -7.39 -2.67 4.84
N LEU A 77 -8.28 -3.16 5.71
CA LEU A 77 -9.62 -3.62 5.34
C LEU A 77 -10.64 -2.49 5.18
N GLU A 78 -10.31 -1.29 5.66
CA GLU A 78 -11.14 -0.09 5.61
C GLU A 78 -10.80 0.81 4.41
N THR A 79 -9.99 0.33 3.46
CA THR A 79 -9.54 1.07 2.26
C THR A 79 -10.68 1.72 1.45
N TYR A 80 -11.92 1.24 1.57
CA TYR A 80 -13.08 1.83 0.90
C TYR A 80 -13.40 3.28 1.35
N THR A 81 -12.85 3.73 2.48
CA THR A 81 -13.04 5.10 2.99
C THR A 81 -12.04 6.10 2.44
N ASP A 82 -11.02 5.65 1.70
CA ASP A 82 -9.86 6.47 1.34
C ASP A 82 -10.00 7.22 0.00
N HIS A 83 -11.22 7.39 -0.53
CA HIS A 83 -11.50 8.20 -1.73
C HIS A 83 -10.52 7.95 -2.90
N LEU A 84 -10.26 6.67 -3.21
CA LEU A 84 -9.29 6.29 -4.23
C LEU A 84 -9.57 6.88 -5.62
N GLU A 85 -10.82 7.28 -5.89
CA GLU A 85 -11.17 8.05 -7.08
C GLU A 85 -10.32 9.32 -7.27
N GLU A 86 -9.92 9.99 -6.18
CA GLU A 86 -9.12 11.22 -6.20
C GLU A 86 -7.72 10.99 -6.81
N LEU A 87 -7.16 9.78 -6.68
CA LEU A 87 -5.86 9.44 -7.25
C LEU A 87 -5.86 9.48 -8.78
N SER A 88 -7.01 9.21 -9.39
CA SER A 88 -7.20 9.21 -10.84
C SER A 88 -7.76 10.52 -11.38
N ALA A 89 -8.37 11.35 -10.52
CA ALA A 89 -9.04 12.58 -10.93
C ALA A 89 -8.05 13.62 -11.47
N ASP A 90 -6.87 13.74 -10.85
CA ASP A 90 -5.89 14.79 -11.14
C ASP A 90 -4.64 14.29 -11.89
N ASN A 91 -4.56 12.99 -12.20
CA ASN A 91 -3.35 12.39 -12.76
C ASN A 91 -3.65 11.36 -13.87
N GLU A 92 -3.59 11.80 -15.13
CA GLU A 92 -3.74 10.96 -16.33
C GLU A 92 -2.71 9.82 -16.41
N THR A 93 -1.59 9.91 -15.68
CA THR A 93 -0.55 8.88 -15.65
C THR A 93 -0.74 7.84 -14.54
N PHE A 94 -1.76 8.01 -13.70
CA PHE A 94 -2.09 7.05 -12.64
C PHE A 94 -2.78 5.83 -13.23
N ALA A 95 -2.04 4.74 -13.35
CA ALA A 95 -2.50 3.49 -13.97
C ALA A 95 -2.14 2.23 -13.16
N VAL A 96 -1.64 2.40 -11.93
CA VAL A 96 -1.19 1.29 -11.07
C VAL A 96 -2.32 0.32 -10.72
N ASN A 97 -2.01 -0.98 -10.69
CA ASN A 97 -2.96 -2.01 -10.30
C ASN A 97 -3.02 -2.08 -8.77
N ILE A 98 -4.13 -1.66 -8.18
CA ILE A 98 -4.36 -1.73 -6.73
C ILE A 98 -5.23 -2.95 -6.42
N THR A 99 -4.78 -3.78 -5.49
CA THR A 99 -5.52 -4.91 -4.93
C THR A 99 -5.74 -4.68 -3.45
N ALA A 100 -6.97 -4.86 -2.97
CA ALA A 100 -7.33 -4.70 -1.57
C ALA A 100 -8.32 -5.78 -1.14
N ALA A 101 -8.41 -6.02 0.16
CA ALA A 101 -9.46 -6.83 0.77
C ALA A 101 -10.40 -5.93 1.56
N ARG A 102 -11.71 -6.21 1.54
CA ARG A 102 -12.72 -5.50 2.34
C ARG A 102 -13.41 -6.50 3.25
N LEU A 103 -13.54 -6.15 4.52
CA LEU A 103 -14.41 -6.88 5.43
C LEU A 103 -15.85 -6.38 5.24
N LEU A 104 -16.75 -7.27 4.85
CA LEU A 104 -18.19 -7.02 4.89
C LEU A 104 -18.72 -7.56 6.21
N LEU A 105 -19.15 -6.68 7.09
CA LEU A 105 -19.99 -7.06 8.22
C LEU A 105 -21.38 -7.32 7.65
N ASN A 106 -21.81 -8.59 7.64
CA ASN A 106 -23.16 -8.94 7.20
C ASN A 106 -24.17 -8.15 8.03
N PRO A 107 -25.07 -7.36 7.43
CA PRO A 107 -26.16 -6.72 8.16
C PRO A 107 -27.13 -7.76 8.73
N ASP A 108 -27.18 -8.96 8.12
CA ASP A 108 -28.00 -10.08 8.53
C ASP A 108 -27.23 -10.99 9.50
N THR A 109 -27.09 -10.56 10.74
CA THR A 109 -26.97 -11.53 11.84
C THR A 109 -28.39 -11.69 12.40
N PRO A 110 -29.13 -12.75 12.07
CA PRO A 110 -30.41 -12.99 12.73
C PRO A 110 -30.12 -13.20 14.23
N ALA A 111 -30.86 -12.47 15.05
CA ALA A 111 -30.82 -12.54 16.52
C ALA A 111 -31.12 -13.94 17.06
#